data_AF-A0A847A7A0-F1
#
_entry.id   AF-A0A847A7A0-F1
#
_cell.length_a   1.000
_cell.length_b   1.000
_cell.length_c   1.000
_cell.angle_alpha   90.00
_cell.angle_beta   90.00
_cell.angle_gamma   90.00
#
_symmetry.space_group_name_H-M   'P 1'
#
loop_
_entity.id
_entity.type
_entity.pdbx_description
1 polymer ?
#
loop_
_entity_poly.entity_id
_entity_poly.type
_entity_poly.pdbx_seq_one_letter_code
_entity_poly.pdbx_strand_id
1 'polypeptide(L)'
;MNPILSSFALIAAGLLIGYGVQILAAKGVFGPEPPIVRLRSFLQRLVLLGLGPVTFTGALWIVEIREPRIAWLAAIGAFCHIFGGAAAALIAPLLRLDRPGAGAFFCCGFFT
;
A
#
# COMPACT_ATOMS: atom_id res chain seq x y z
N MET A 1 19.01 -3.96 -15.86
CA MET A 1 18.84 -3.22 -14.59
C MET A 1 18.40 -4.21 -13.53
N ASN A 2 18.97 -4.18 -12.32
CA ASN A 2 18.55 -5.09 -11.25
C ASN A 2 17.09 -4.78 -10.87
N PRO A 3 16.20 -5.79 -10.75
CA PRO A 3 14.77 -5.58 -10.49
C PRO A 3 14.52 -4.75 -9.23
N ILE A 4 15.38 -4.90 -8.22
CA ILE A 4 15.34 -4.14 -6.96
C ILE A 4 15.54 -2.64 -7.22
N LEU A 5 16.53 -2.27 -8.03
CA LEU A 5 16.83 -0.86 -8.32
C LEU A 5 15.70 -0.21 -9.13
N SER A 6 15.09 -0.97 -10.05
CA SER A 6 13.92 -0.51 -10.80
C SER A 6 12.73 -0.25 -9.88
N SER A 7 12.45 -1.13 -8.91
CA SER A 7 11.37 -0.93 -7.93
C SER A 7 11.60 0.29 -7.05
N PHE A 8 12.81 0.48 -6.52
CA PHE A 8 13.13 1.68 -5.72
C PHE A 8 13.02 2.96 -6.55
N ALA A 9 13.51 2.95 -7.79
CA ALA A 9 13.38 4.10 -8.68
C ALA A 9 11.91 4.44 -8.96
N LEU A 10 11.05 3.43 -9.17
CA LEU A 10 9.63 3.63 -9.38
C LEU A 10 8.94 4.24 -8.14
N ILE A 11 9.24 3.71 -6.95
CA ILE A 11 8.71 4.24 -5.68
C ILE A 11 9.17 5.68 -5.46
N ALA A 12 10.47 5.94 -5.64
CA ALA A 12 11.05 7.27 -5.47
C ALA A 12 10.44 8.28 -6.47
N ALA A 13 10.30 7.90 -7.74
CA ALA A 13 9.65 8.73 -8.74
C ALA A 13 8.20 9.06 -8.37
N GLY A 14 7.41 8.07 -7.95
CA GLY A 14 6.04 8.27 -7.50
C GLY A 14 5.95 9.23 -6.29
N LEU A 15 6.85 9.07 -5.32
CA LEU A 15 6.90 9.93 -4.14
C LEU A 15 7.29 11.38 -4.49
N LEU A 16 8.29 11.56 -5.36
CA LEU A 16 8.72 12.87 -5.85
C LEU A 16 7.61 13.59 -6.60
N ILE A 17 6.87 12.88 -7.46
CA ILE A 17 5.72 13.44 -8.19
C ILE A 17 4.62 13.86 -7.19
N GLY A 18 4.25 12.98 -6.26
CA GLY A 18 3.23 13.28 -5.25
C GLY A 18 3.60 14.48 -4.36
N TYR A 19 4.87 14.55 -3.95
CA TYR A 19 5.40 15.67 -3.18
C TYR A 19 5.43 16.97 -3.99
N GLY A 20 5.78 16.91 -5.27
CA GLY A 20 5.71 18.06 -6.19
C GLY A 20 4.30 18.62 -6.30
N VAL A 21 3.28 17.76 -6.44
CA VAL A 21 1.87 18.16 -6.44
C VAL A 21 1.48 18.83 -5.12
N GLN A 22 1.95 18.30 -3.98
CA GLN A 22 1.71 18.90 -2.66
C GLN A 22 2.32 20.31 -2.55
N ILE A 23 3.54 20.52 -3.05
CA ILE A 23 4.18 21.85 -3.08
C ILE A 23 3.38 22.82 -3.94
N LEU A 24 2.97 22.41 -5.15
CA LEU A 24 2.20 23.28 -6.05
C LEU A 24 0.85 23.67 -5.45
N ALA A 25 0.22 22.75 -4.73
CA ALA A 25 -1.02 23.01 -4.02
C ALA A 25 -0.81 23.95 -2.83
N ALA A 26 0.26 23.79 -2.04
CA ALA A 26 0.62 24.71 -0.97
C ALA A 26 0.93 26.13 -1.48
N LYS A 27 1.43 26.25 -2.72
CA LYS A 27 1.67 27.53 -3.42
C LYS A 27 0.39 28.16 -4.00
N GLY A 28 -0.78 27.55 -3.81
CA GLY A 28 -2.06 28.10 -4.26
C GLY A 28 -2.33 27.95 -5.77
N VAL A 29 -1.55 27.13 -6.49
CA VAL A 29 -1.71 26.94 -7.95
C VAL A 29 -3.07 26.35 -8.31
N PHE A 30 -3.67 25.55 -7.41
CA PHE A 30 -4.97 24.91 -7.61
C PHE A 30 -6.15 25.69 -6.97
N GLY A 31 -5.93 26.94 -6.57
CA GLY A 31 -6.95 27.79 -5.93
C GLY A 31 -6.94 27.76 -4.39
N PRO A 32 -7.88 28.48 -3.75
CA PRO A 32 -7.89 28.75 -2.30
C PRO A 32 -8.15 27.52 -1.43
N GLU A 33 -8.89 26.53 -1.94
CA GLU A 33 -9.06 25.22 -1.28
C GLU A 33 -8.67 24.10 -2.25
N PRO A 34 -7.38 23.73 -2.32
CA PRO A 34 -6.94 22.71 -3.25
C PRO A 34 -7.57 21.36 -2.85
N PRO A 35 -8.25 20.63 -3.77
CA PRO A 35 -8.97 19.41 -3.45
C PRO A 35 -8.03 18.19 -3.29
N ILE A 36 -6.87 18.37 -2.66
CA ILE A 36 -5.85 17.31 -2.44
C ILE A 36 -6.46 16.10 -1.76
N VAL A 37 -7.34 16.33 -0.78
CA VAL A 37 -8.03 15.25 -0.05
C VAL A 37 -8.91 14.42 -1.00
N ARG A 38 -9.64 15.07 -1.91
CA ARG A 38 -10.48 14.37 -2.91
C ARG A 38 -9.62 13.62 -3.92
N LEU A 39 -8.54 14.25 -4.40
CA LEU A 39 -7.61 13.61 -5.32
C LEU A 39 -6.97 12.38 -4.69
N ARG A 40 -6.47 12.49 -3.44
CA ARG A 40 -5.92 11.36 -2.69
C ARG A 40 -6.93 10.23 -2.55
N SER A 41 -8.16 10.54 -2.12
CA SER A 41 -9.22 9.56 -1.95
C SER A 41 -9.59 8.88 -3.27
N PHE A 42 -9.68 9.65 -4.37
CA PHE A 42 -9.92 9.12 -5.71
C PHE A 42 -8.81 8.17 -6.15
N LEU A 43 -7.54 8.57 -6.03
CA LEU A 43 -6.40 7.72 -6.39
C LEU A 43 -6.36 6.44 -5.55
N GLN A 44 -6.62 6.53 -4.25
CA GLN A 44 -6.70 5.36 -3.36
C GLN A 44 -7.82 4.41 -3.79
N ARG A 45 -9.01 4.93 -4.08
CA ARG A 45 -10.14 4.12 -4.57
C ARG A 45 -9.85 3.51 -5.94
N LEU A 46 -9.23 4.25 -6.85
CA LEU A 46 -8.85 3.76 -8.17
C LEU A 46 -7.86 2.60 -8.07
N VAL A 47 -6.87 2.70 -7.19
CA VAL A 47 -5.90 1.62 -6.96
C VAL A 47 -6.59 0.42 -6.32
N LEU A 48 -7.38 0.62 -5.26
CA LEU A 48 -8.01 -0.48 -4.51
C LEU A 48 -9.12 -1.19 -5.30
N LEU A 49 -9.94 -0.46 -6.04
CA LEU A 49 -11.14 -0.99 -6.71
C LEU A 49 -10.96 -1.21 -8.21
N GLY A 50 -10.01 -0.52 -8.84
CA GLY A 50 -9.76 -0.62 -10.27
C GLY A 50 -8.48 -1.39 -10.58
N LEU A 51 -7.33 -0.77 -10.31
CA LEU A 51 -6.03 -1.30 -10.74
C LEU A 51 -5.68 -2.61 -10.03
N GLY A 52 -5.87 -2.68 -8.72
CA GLY A 52 -5.60 -3.86 -7.91
C GLY A 52 -6.28 -5.10 -8.46
N PRO A 53 -7.63 -5.15 -8.52
CA PRO A 53 -8.36 -6.30 -9.06
C PRO A 53 -7.95 -6.69 -10.48
N VAL A 54 -7.71 -5.72 -11.37
CA VAL A 54 -7.26 -5.98 -12.74
C VAL A 54 -5.87 -6.61 -12.76
N THR A 55 -4.92 -6.08 -11.98
CA THR A 55 -3.56 -6.62 -11.88
C THR A 55 -3.54 -8.02 -11.25
N PHE A 56 -4.29 -8.25 -10.17
CA PHE A 56 -4.38 -9.57 -9.54
C PHE A 56 -5.04 -10.59 -10.46
N THR A 57 -6.16 -10.24 -11.09
CA THR A 57 -6.81 -11.12 -12.06
C THR A 57 -5.87 -11.43 -13.21
N GLY A 58 -5.20 -10.43 -13.78
CA GLY A 58 -4.23 -10.62 -14.86
C GLY A 58 -3.04 -11.50 -14.47
N ALA A 59 -2.54 -11.36 -13.24
CA ALA A 59 -1.45 -12.18 -12.73
C ALA A 59 -1.87 -13.63 -12.48
N LEU A 60 -3.09 -13.85 -11.97
CA LEU A 60 -3.61 -15.17 -11.62
C LEU A 60 -4.27 -15.91 -12.79
N TRP A 61 -4.71 -15.20 -13.84
CA TRP A 61 -5.44 -15.77 -14.97
C TRP A 61 -4.67 -16.91 -15.67
N ILE A 62 -3.35 -16.81 -15.72
CA ILE A 62 -2.48 -17.79 -16.37
C ILE A 62 -1.94 -18.85 -15.40
N VAL A 63 -2.25 -18.75 -14.11
CA VAL A 63 -1.75 -19.67 -13.08
C VAL A 63 -2.72 -20.84 -12.95
N GLU A 64 -2.30 -22.04 -13.36
CA GLU A 64 -3.06 -23.26 -13.11
C GLU A 64 -2.98 -23.66 -11.64
N ILE A 65 -4.09 -23.53 -10.91
CA ILE A 65 -4.23 -23.99 -9.52
C ILE A 65 -4.46 -25.51 -9.50
N ARG A 66 -3.49 -26.27 -10.02
CA ARG A 66 -3.44 -27.73 -9.90
C ARG A 66 -2.38 -28.17 -8.90
N GLU A 67 -1.36 -27.33 -8.69
CA GLU A 67 -0.25 -27.65 -7.81
C GLU A 67 -0.60 -27.32 -6.35
N PRO A 68 -0.59 -28.29 -5.42
CA PRO A 68 -0.91 -28.06 -4.00
C PRO A 68 0.01 -27.04 -3.32
N ARG A 69 1.19 -26.76 -3.90
CA ARG A 69 2.10 -25.70 -3.46
C ARG A 69 1.48 -24.30 -3.60
N ILE A 70 0.62 -24.08 -4.59
CA ILE A 70 -0.06 -22.80 -4.81
C ILE A 70 -1.09 -22.54 -3.70
N ALA A 71 -1.79 -23.59 -3.23
CA ALA A 71 -2.69 -23.47 -2.08
C ALA A 71 -1.93 -23.09 -0.79
N TRP A 72 -0.71 -23.58 -0.61
CA TRP A 72 0.14 -23.17 0.51
C TRP A 72 0.56 -21.70 0.46
N LEU A 73 0.72 -21.10 -0.72
CA LEU A 73 1.03 -19.67 -0.84
C LEU A 73 -0.10 -18.80 -0.24
N ALA A 74 -1.36 -19.18 -0.44
CA ALA A 74 -2.49 -18.46 0.15
C ALA A 74 -2.48 -18.54 1.68
N ALA A 75 -2.15 -19.72 2.23
CA ALA A 75 -2.02 -19.89 3.67
C ALA A 75 -0.83 -19.12 4.27
N ILE A 76 0.31 -19.05 3.57
CA ILE A 76 1.44 -18.20 3.96
C ILE A 76 1.03 -16.74 3.96
N GLY A 77 0.32 -16.27 2.93
CA GLY A 77 -0.20 -14.91 2.89
C GLY A 77 -1.11 -14.60 4.09
N ALA A 78 -2.07 -15.47 4.37
CA ALA A 78 -2.96 -15.32 5.53
C ALA A 78 -2.18 -15.30 6.85
N PHE A 79 -1.19 -16.19 7.00
CA PHE A 79 -0.29 -16.20 8.15
C PHE A 79 0.47 -14.88 8.29
N CYS A 80 1.10 -14.39 7.23
CA CYS A 80 1.82 -13.11 7.22
C CYS A 80 0.92 -11.94 7.62
N HIS A 81 -0.30 -11.87 7.08
CA HIS A 81 -1.26 -10.82 7.43
C HIS A 81 -1.65 -10.86 8.92
N ILE A 82 -2.03 -12.04 9.42
CA ILE A 82 -2.50 -12.21 10.81
C ILE A 82 -1.36 -11.93 11.80
N PHE A 83 -0.22 -12.58 11.61
CA PHE A 83 0.90 -12.48 12.55
C PHE A 83 1.63 -11.16 12.43
N GLY A 84 1.75 -10.58 11.23
CA GLY A 84 2.32 -9.24 11.05
C GLY A 84 1.48 -8.15 11.70
N GLY A 85 0.15 -8.20 11.50
CA GLY A 85 -0.79 -7.29 12.17
C GLY A 85 -0.79 -7.48 13.70
N ALA A 86 -0.85 -8.73 14.17
CA ALA A 86 -0.80 -9.03 15.60
C ALA A 86 0.50 -8.57 16.25
N ALA A 87 1.65 -8.82 15.63
CA ALA A 87 2.94 -8.36 16.12
C ALA A 87 2.99 -6.83 16.19
N ALA A 88 2.51 -6.13 15.15
CA ALA A 88 2.44 -4.67 15.16
C ALA A 88 1.54 -4.14 16.29
N ALA A 89 0.38 -4.75 16.52
CA ALA A 89 -0.51 -4.39 17.63
C ALA A 89 0.14 -4.62 19.00
N LEU A 90 0.86 -5.72 19.18
CA LEU A 90 1.55 -6.06 20.43
C LEU A 90 2.76 -5.15 20.70
N ILE A 91 3.47 -4.72 19.65
CA ILE A 91 4.65 -3.86 19.74
C ILE A 91 4.28 -2.38 19.87
N ALA A 92 3.12 -1.95 19.34
CA ALA A 92 2.65 -0.56 19.41
C ALA A 92 2.72 0.08 20.82
N PRO A 93 2.27 -0.58 21.92
CA PRO A 93 2.40 -0.02 23.26
C PRO A 93 3.85 0.05 23.74
N LEU A 94 4.72 -0.88 23.32
CA LEU A 94 6.16 -0.84 23.63
C LEU A 94 6.83 0.38 22.99
N LEU A 95 6.39 0.76 21.79
CA LEU A 95 6.82 1.96 21.08
C LEU A 95 6.12 3.24 21.55
N ARG A 96 5.22 3.15 22.56
CA ARG A 96 4.45 4.28 23.10
C ARG A 96 3.66 5.05 22.02
N LEU A 97 3.16 4.34 21.01
CA LEU A 97 2.34 4.94 19.96
C LEU A 97 0.99 5.39 20.52
N ASP A 98 0.51 6.54 20.06
CA ASP A 98 -0.85 7.00 20.28
C ASP A 98 -1.85 6.13 19.51
N ARG A 99 -3.15 6.20 19.84
CA ARG A 99 -4.17 5.34 19.21
C ARG A 99 -4.18 5.41 17.67
N PRO A 100 -4.10 6.61 17.05
CA PRO A 100 -3.96 6.72 15.60
C PRO A 100 -2.66 6.08 15.07
N GLY A 101 -1.52 6.31 15.73
CA GLY A 101 -0.24 5.72 15.35
C GLY A 101 -0.22 4.20 15.47
N ALA A 102 -0.83 3.65 16.52
CA ALA A 102 -0.97 2.20 16.71
C ALA A 102 -1.86 1.58 15.61
N GLY A 103 -2.94 2.26 15.22
CA GLY A 103 -3.79 1.83 14.11
C GLY A 103 -3.05 1.84 12.77
N ALA A 104 -2.29 2.89 12.49
CA ALA A 104 -1.44 2.96 11.30
C ALA A 104 -0.37 1.85 11.31
N PHE A 105 0.25 1.60 12.46
CA PHE A 105 1.27 0.56 12.63
C PHE A 105 0.70 -0.84 12.44
N PHE A 106 -0.51 -1.11 12.94
CA PHE A 106 -1.25 -2.33 12.64
C PHE A 106 -1.48 -2.49 11.14
N CYS A 107 -1.97 -1.45 10.44
CA CYS A 107 -2.18 -1.52 8.99
C CYS A 107 -0.87 -1.80 8.24
N CYS A 108 0.25 -1.20 8.66
CA CYS A 108 1.56 -1.47 8.07
C CYS A 108 2.05 -2.90 8.31
N GLY A 109 1.85 -3.46 9.51
CA GLY A 109 2.23 -4.85 9.80
C GLY A 109 1.26 -5.88 9.20
N PHE A 110 0.00 -5.51 9.07
CA PHE A 110 -1.01 -6.34 8.42
C PHE A 110 -0.77 -6.40 6.92
N PHE A 111 -0.36 -5.32 6.25
CA PHE A 111 -0.10 -5.35 4.81
C PHE A 111 1.28 -5.97 4.50
N THR A 112 1.33 -6.97 3.62
CA THR A 112 2.56 -7.44 2.96
C THR A 112 2.75 -6.68 1.66
#